data_AF-A0A355V335-F1
#
_entry.id   AF-A0A355V335-F1
#
_cell.length_a   1.000
_cell.length_b   1.000
_cell.length_c   1.000
_cell.angle_alpha   90.00
_cell.angle_beta   90.00
_cell.angle_gamma   90.00
#
_symmetry.space_group_name_H-M   'P 1'
#
loop_
_entity.id
_entity.type
_entity.pdbx_description
1 polymer ?
#
loop_
_entity_poly.entity_id
_entity_poly.type
_entity_poly.pdbx_seq_one_letter_code
_entity_poly.pdbx_strand_id
1 'polypeptide(L)' 'MKLAKKYAESIKSYDRSKSYEVNEAIKTVLETAKAKFDETIEIHIRLGVDPRQADQQVRGVL' A
#
# COMPACT_ATOMS: atom_id res chain seq x y z
N MET A 1 5.43 13.33 -15.34
CA MET A 1 5.03 13.72 -13.97
C MET A 1 6.31 13.79 -13.12
N LYS A 2 6.71 14.97 -12.63
CA LYS A 2 7.96 15.12 -11.86
C LYS A 2 7.72 14.60 -10.44
N LEU A 3 8.31 13.46 -10.09
CA LEU A 3 8.16 12.86 -8.77
C LEU A 3 9.09 13.59 -7.78
N ALA A 4 8.58 13.91 -6.60
CA ALA A 4 9.37 14.53 -5.54
C ALA A 4 10.56 13.62 -5.16
N LYS A 5 11.74 14.19 -4.89
CA LYS A 5 12.98 13.44 -4.63
C LYS A 5 12.82 12.34 -3.57
N LYS A 6 12.12 12.64 -2.47
CA LYS A 6 11.83 11.69 -1.39
C LYS A 6 10.98 10.50 -1.86
N TYR A 7 9.99 10.75 -2.71
CA TYR A 7 9.12 9.70 -3.26
C TYR A 7 9.86 8.83 -4.28
N ALA A 8 10.72 9.45 -5.10
CA ALA A 8 11.57 8.71 -6.04
C ALA A 8 12.60 7.80 -5.33
N GLU A 9 13.11 8.22 -4.16
CA GLU A 9 13.94 7.35 -3.30
C GLU A 9 13.14 6.20 -2.71
N SER A 10 11.94 6.47 -2.18
CA SER A 10 11.08 5.41 -1.63
C SER A 10 10.68 4.39 -2.69
N ILE A 11 10.42 4.78 -3.94
CA ILE A 11 10.16 3.82 -5.02
C ILE A 11 11.37 2.93 -5.32
N LYS A 12 12.60 3.42 -5.14
CA LYS A 12 13.81 2.63 -5.38
C LYS A 12 14.10 1.65 -4.24
N SER A 13 13.57 1.88 -3.04
CA SER A 13 13.84 1.02 -1.89
C SER A 13 13.01 -0.26 -1.89
N TYR A 14 11.97 -0.36 -2.73
CA TYR A 14 11.16 -1.57 -2.84
C TYR A 14 10.90 -1.96 -4.31
N ASP A 15 10.81 -3.26 -4.55
CA ASP A 15 10.56 -3.82 -5.87
C ASP A 15 9.06 -4.12 -6.04
N ARG A 16 8.42 -3.46 -6.99
CA ARG A 16 6.98 -3.64 -7.27
C ARG A 16 6.66 -5.02 -7.85
N SER A 17 7.65 -5.73 -8.38
CA SER A 17 7.49 -7.05 -9.00
C SER A 17 7.74 -8.19 -8.02
N LYS A 18 8.29 -7.91 -6.83
CA LYS A 18 8.56 -8.93 -5.81
C LYS A 18 7.38 -9.04 -4.85
N SER A 19 6.96 -10.26 -4.56
CA SER A 19 6.03 -10.53 -3.47
C SER A 19 6.80 -10.53 -2.15
N TYR A 20 6.45 -9.60 -1.26
CA TYR A 20 7.01 -9.49 0.08
C TYR A 20 6.20 -10.31 1.07
N GLU A 21 6.86 -10.92 2.05
CA GLU A 21 6.19 -11.47 3.22
C GLU A 21 5.64 -10.32 4.08
N VAL A 22 4.57 -10.56 4.84
CA VAL A 22 3.89 -9.53 5.66
C VAL A 22 4.88 -8.79 6.57
N ASN A 23 5.79 -9.51 7.22
CA ASN A 23 6.79 -8.91 8.11
C ASN A 23 7.81 -8.02 7.37
N GLU A 24 8.23 -8.42 6.17
CA GLU A 24 9.16 -7.66 5.34
C GLU A 24 8.47 -6.39 4.80
N ALA A 25 7.21 -6.53 4.33
CA ALA A 25 6.41 -5.43 3.83
C ALA A 25 6.20 -4.33 4.89
N ILE A 26 5.87 -4.69 6.13
CA ILE A 26 5.68 -3.71 7.22
C ILE A 26 6.98 -2.94 7.50
N LYS A 27 8.13 -3.64 7.54
CA LYS A 27 9.43 -2.97 7.74
C LYS A 27 9.72 -1.98 6.62
N THR A 28 9.53 -2.39 5.36
CA THR A 28 9.76 -1.51 4.21
C THR A 28 8.83 -0.30 4.23
N VAL A 29 7.56 -0.46 4.61
CA VAL A 29 6.61 0.65 4.76
C VAL A 29 7.12 1.66 5.80
N LEU A 30 7.55 1.18 6.97
CA LEU A 30 8.12 2.03 8.04
C LEU A 30 9.42 2.73 7.61
N GLU A 31 10.28 2.08 6.83
CA GLU A 31 11.50 2.71 6.29
C GLU A 31 11.20 3.77 5.21
N THR A 32 10.11 3.59 4.47
CA THR A 32 9.65 4.58 3.49
C THR A 32 8.90 5.75 4.11
N ALA A 33 8.47 5.64 5.37
CA ALA A 33 7.82 6.69 6.17
C ALA A 33 8.85 7.75 6.59
N LYS A 34 9.16 8.66 5.65
CA LYS A 34 10.16 9.73 5.80
C LYS A 34 9.54 11.07 6.20
N ALA A 35 8.25 11.11 6.53
CA ALA A 35 7.61 12.32 7.00
C ALA A 35 7.94 12.58 8.48
N LYS A 36 7.76 13.83 8.93
CA LYS A 36 8.00 14.23 10.32
C LYS A 36 6.74 14.16 11.20
N PHE A 37 5.69 13.47 10.72
CA PHE A 37 4.41 13.33 11.38
C PHE A 37 3.99 11.86 11.38
N ASP A 38 2.99 11.49 12.19
CA ASP A 38 2.44 10.14 12.22
C ASP A 38 1.72 9.84 10.90
N GLU A 39 2.36 9.04 10.04
CA GLU A 39 1.83 8.63 8.74
C GLU A 39 0.82 7.48 8.91
N THR A 40 -0.34 7.59 8.26
CA THR A 40 -1.35 6.53 8.23
C THR A 40 -0.95 5.44 7.23
N ILE A 41 -0.97 4.18 7.66
CA ILE A 41 -0.75 3.03 6.78
C ILE A 41 -2.07 2.63 6.14
N GLU A 42 -2.12 2.63 4.81
CA GLU A 42 -3.27 2.16 4.04
C GLU A 42 -2.98 0.79 3.39
N ILE A 43 -3.98 -0.08 3.35
CA ILE A 43 -3.90 -1.40 2.71
C ILE A 43 -4.87 -1.43 1.54
N HIS A 44 -4.35 -1.57 0.33
CA HIS A 44 -5.17 -1.71 -0.88
C HIS A 44 -5.34 -3.18 -1.24
N ILE A 45 -6.56 -3.68 -1.10
CA ILE A 45 -6.91 -5.06 -1.46
C ILE A 45 -7.79 -5.02 -2.70
N ARG A 46 -7.35 -5.69 -3.77
CA ARG A 46 -8.19 -5.90 -4.96
C ARG A 46 -9.12 -7.07 -4.69
N LEU A 47 -10.34 -6.76 -4.23
CA LEU A 47 -11.40 -7.74 -4.06
C LEU A 47 -11.92 -8.11 -5.45
N GLY A 48 -11.81 -9.38 -5.85
CA GLY A 48 -12.26 -9.89 -7.16
C GLY A 48 -13.78 -10.00 -7.30
N VAL A 49 -14.53 -9.20 -6.56
CA VAL A 49 -15.99 -9.16 -6.57
C VAL A 49 -16.49 -8.26 -7.70
N ASP A 50 -17.59 -8.65 -8.34
CA ASP A 50 -18.25 -7.81 -9.34
C ASP A 50 -19.12 -6.76 -8.63
N PRO A 51 -18.75 -5.46 -8.66
CA PRO A 51 -19.50 -4.41 -7.99
C PRO A 51 -20.89 -4.16 -8.58
N ARG A 52 -21.24 -4.80 -9.71
CA ARG A 52 -22.56 -4.71 -10.33
C ARG A 52 -23.57 -5.70 -9.73
N GLN A 53 -23.10 -6.76 -9.06
CA GLN A 53 -23.95 -7.69 -8.33
C GLN A 53 -24.04 -7.28 -6.86
N ALA A 54 -25.24 -6.92 -6.41
CA ALA A 54 -25.47 -6.38 -5.07
C ALA A 54 -25.10 -7.37 -3.94
N ASP A 55 -25.20 -8.67 -4.24
CA ASP A 55 -24.87 -9.81 -3.39
C ASP A 55 -23.36 -10.07 -3.25
N GLN A 56 -22.53 -9.53 -4.15
CA GLN A 56 -21.08 -9.59 -4.05
C GLN A 56 -20.46 -8.35 -3.38
N GLN A 57 -21.29 -7.41 -2.92
CA GLN A 57 -20.79 -6.21 -2.26
C GLN A 57 -20.25 -6.55 -0.88
N VAL A 58 -18.92 -6.51 -0.74
CA VAL A 58 -18.26 -6.69 0.57
C VAL A 58 -18.34 -5.38 1.35
N ARG A 59 -19.24 -5.35 2.34
CA ARG A 59 -19.31 -4.29 3.36
C ARG A 59 -19.22 -4.94 4.74
N GLY A 60 -18.00 -5.03 5.25
CA GLY A 60 -17.72 -5.33 6.64
C GLY A 60 -17.29 -4.05 7.36
N VAL A 61 -17.79 -3.85 8.57
CA VAL A 61 -17.21 -2.90 9.52
C VAL A 61 -16.22 -3.70 10.36
N LEU A 62 -14.98 -3.24 10.46
CA LEU A 62 -13.94 -3.83 11.31
C LEU A 62 -13.98 -3.15 12.68
#